data_AF-A0A2C9K383-F1
#
_entry.id   AF-A0A2C9K383-F1
#
_cell.length_a   1.000
_cell.length_b   1.000
_cell.length_c   1.000
_cell.angle_alpha   90.00
_cell.angle_beta   90.00
_cell.angle_gamma   90.00
#
_symmetry.space_group_name_H-M   'P 1'
#
loop_
_entity.id
_entity.type
_entity.pdbx_description
1 polymer ?
#
loop_
_entity_poly.entity_id
_entity_poly.type
_entity_poly.pdbx_seq_one_letter_code
_entity_poly.pdbx_strand_id
1 'polypeptide(L)'
;MDLVQYNPIFADHQIRKYKGTCLTCNKESYTVKKCTRCWVAKYCDRVCQSKDFKSHKDVCVRISLFEKAKDKIDPELRDLMFQRAGYLGLSCFLGSLPDRTIYELLGQRVAVIVQILEVSVLETSITVRVRDVSNAEAHMIFCIKDPLQVLNILLLVYVAQFILLLNVPLRCHSLMNKVNDIIIIHTNQVSFIT
;
A
#
# COMPACT_ATOMS: atom_id res chain seq x y z
N MET A 1 -4.43 -16.29 48.93
CA MET A 1 -3.45 -16.14 47.83
C MET A 1 -3.98 -16.97 46.68
N ASP A 2 -4.59 -16.31 45.70
CA ASP A 2 -5.08 -17.01 44.51
C ASP A 2 -3.88 -17.43 43.67
N LEU A 3 -3.73 -18.74 43.48
CA LEU A 3 -2.74 -19.33 42.59
C LEU A 3 -3.13 -18.97 41.16
N VAL A 4 -2.35 -18.11 40.50
CA VAL A 4 -2.52 -17.79 39.08
C VAL A 4 -2.33 -19.10 38.30
N GLN A 5 -3.42 -19.66 37.77
CA GLN A 5 -3.35 -20.85 36.92
C GLN A 5 -2.64 -20.50 35.61
N TYR A 6 -1.57 -21.22 35.31
CA TYR A 6 -0.86 -21.13 34.03
C TYR A 6 -1.78 -21.57 32.89
N ASN A 7 -1.94 -20.72 31.87
CA ASN A 7 -2.68 -21.03 30.66
C ASN A 7 -1.71 -21.16 29.45
N PRO A 8 -1.47 -22.38 28.94
CA PRO A 8 -0.51 -22.62 27.87
C PRO A 8 -0.92 -22.00 26.52
N ILE A 9 -2.24 -21.90 26.25
CA ILE A 9 -2.76 -21.29 25.01
C ILE A 9 -2.48 -19.78 25.02
N PHE A 10 -2.72 -19.13 26.16
CA PHE A 10 -2.41 -17.72 26.33
C PHE A 10 -0.90 -17.44 26.21
N ALA A 11 -0.07 -18.33 26.77
CA ALA A 11 1.38 -18.24 26.67
C ALA A 11 1.89 -18.41 25.23
N ASP A 12 1.38 -19.39 24.47
CA ASP A 12 1.76 -19.56 23.05
C ASP A 12 1.34 -18.35 22.21
N HIS A 13 0.13 -17.82 22.42
CA HIS A 13 -0.33 -16.63 21.72
C HIS A 13 0.55 -15.40 22.03
N GLN A 14 0.93 -15.20 23.30
CA GLN A 14 1.89 -14.17 23.71
C GLN A 14 3.23 -14.34 22.98
N ILE A 15 3.79 -15.54 22.99
CA ILE A 15 5.06 -15.87 22.31
C ILE A 15 4.96 -15.53 20.82
N ARG A 16 3.93 -15.99 20.10
CA ARG A 16 3.77 -15.69 18.67
C ARG A 16 3.64 -14.20 18.38
N LYS A 17 2.88 -13.48 19.22
CA LYS A 17 2.64 -12.05 19.05
C LYS A 17 3.90 -11.22 19.25
N TYR A 18 4.73 -11.59 20.23
CA TYR A 18 5.89 -10.80 20.67
C TYR A 18 7.23 -11.42 20.25
N LYS A 19 7.24 -12.55 19.54
CA LYS A 19 8.42 -13.08 18.87
C LYS A 19 8.83 -12.19 17.70
N GLY A 20 10.11 -11.87 17.63
CA GLY A 20 10.70 -11.24 16.47
C GLY A 20 12.11 -10.73 16.72
N THR A 21 12.65 -10.09 15.71
CA THR A 21 14.01 -9.56 15.71
C THR A 21 13.96 -8.05 15.86
N CYS A 22 14.79 -7.53 16.77
CA CYS A 22 14.95 -6.09 16.93
C CYS A 22 15.63 -5.49 15.70
N LEU A 23 15.02 -4.48 15.08
CA LEU A 23 15.55 -3.83 13.88
C LEU A 23 16.91 -3.13 14.10
N THR A 24 17.19 -2.72 15.34
CA THR A 24 18.41 -1.95 15.66
C THR A 24 19.60 -2.84 16.02
N CYS A 25 19.37 -3.89 16.82
CA CYS A 25 20.46 -4.71 17.36
C CYS A 25 20.44 -6.15 16.84
N ASN A 26 19.48 -6.49 15.98
CA ASN A 26 19.28 -7.81 15.37
C ASN A 26 19.13 -8.97 16.36
N LYS A 27 18.88 -8.69 17.64
CA LYS A 27 18.60 -9.72 18.64
C LYS A 27 17.17 -10.22 18.48
N GLU A 28 17.03 -11.54 18.46
CA GLU A 28 15.74 -12.19 18.62
C GLU A 28 15.25 -12.03 20.06
N SER A 29 13.95 -11.81 20.22
CA SER A 29 13.30 -11.73 21.52
C SER A 29 11.84 -12.17 21.40
N TYR A 30 11.30 -12.67 22.51
CA TYR A 30 9.89 -13.01 22.68
C TYR A 30 9.07 -11.87 23.30
N THR A 31 9.68 -10.69 23.47
CA THR A 31 9.06 -9.50 24.09
C THR A 31 9.29 -8.23 23.26
N VAL A 32 9.49 -8.36 21.94
CA VAL A 32 9.71 -7.18 21.09
C VAL A 32 8.49 -6.28 21.06
N LYS A 33 8.73 -4.98 21.10
CA LYS A 33 7.71 -3.93 21.02
C LYS A 33 7.65 -3.42 19.60
N LYS A 34 6.44 -3.34 19.05
CA LYS A 34 6.21 -2.70 17.76
C LYS A 34 6.25 -1.18 17.91
N CYS A 35 6.73 -0.49 16.89
CA CYS A 35 6.54 0.95 16.75
C CYS A 35 5.05 1.28 16.82
N THR A 36 4.63 2.13 17.74
CA THR A 36 3.21 2.46 17.96
C THR A 36 2.60 3.31 16.84
N ARG A 37 3.43 3.85 15.94
CA ARG A 37 2.98 4.65 14.81
C ARG A 37 2.73 3.82 13.55
N CYS A 38 3.71 3.02 13.14
CA CYS A 38 3.62 2.23 11.89
C CYS A 38 3.26 0.76 12.13
N TRP A 39 3.36 0.26 13.35
CA TRP A 39 3.09 -1.13 13.74
C TRP A 39 3.93 -2.22 13.01
N VAL A 40 4.90 -1.81 12.20
CA VAL A 40 5.77 -2.71 11.41
C VAL A 40 7.12 -2.93 12.10
N ALA A 41 7.87 -1.87 12.41
CA ALA A 41 9.20 -2.00 13.01
C ALA A 41 9.11 -2.56 14.44
N LYS A 42 10.03 -3.47 14.78
CA LYS A 42 10.09 -4.17 16.08
C LYS A 42 11.39 -3.82 16.79
N TYR A 43 11.32 -3.56 18.09
CA TYR A 43 12.46 -3.20 18.93
C TYR A 43 12.44 -3.93 20.26
N CYS A 44 13.59 -4.18 20.88
CA CYS A 44 13.64 -4.69 22.25
C CYS A 44 13.02 -3.67 23.24
N ASP A 45 13.35 -2.39 23.05
CA ASP A 45 13.02 -1.31 23.96
C ASP A 45 13.03 0.06 23.26
N ARG A 46 12.76 1.11 24.04
CA ARG A 46 12.80 2.51 23.56
C ARG A 46 14.21 2.96 23.16
N VAL A 47 15.26 2.40 23.74
CA VAL A 47 16.65 2.77 23.41
C VAL A 47 16.99 2.35 21.99
N CYS A 48 16.64 1.12 21.62
CA CYS A 48 16.78 0.63 20.25
C CYS A 48 15.93 1.45 19.27
N GLN A 49 14.66 1.70 19.62
CA GLN A 49 13.78 2.52 18.79
C GLN A 49 14.35 3.93 18.55
N SER A 50 14.86 4.61 19.58
CA SER A 50 15.43 5.95 19.45
C SER A 50 16.70 5.98 18.59
N LYS A 51 17.53 4.94 18.66
CA LYS A 51 18.74 4.81 17.82
C LYS A 51 18.39 4.69 16.33
N ASP A 52 17.37 3.89 16.02
CA ASP A 52 16.88 3.70 14.64
C ASP A 52 15.96 4.85 14.17
N PHE A 53 15.47 5.71 15.06
CA PHE A 53 14.47 6.71 14.69
C PHE A 53 14.91 7.62 13.54
N LYS A 54 16.20 8.00 13.46
CA LYS A 54 16.69 8.85 12.37
C LYS A 54 16.53 8.19 10.99
N SER A 55 16.83 6.91 10.86
CA SER A 55 16.65 6.13 9.61
C SER A 55 15.19 5.71 9.38
N HIS A 56 14.48 5.39 10.47
CA HIS A 56 13.12 4.88 10.40
C HIS A 56 12.06 5.96 10.17
N LYS A 57 12.28 7.20 10.61
CA LYS A 57 11.25 8.26 10.69
C LYS A 57 10.44 8.41 9.42
N ASP A 58 11.10 8.53 8.26
CA ASP A 58 10.40 8.81 7.00
C ASP A 58 9.60 7.61 6.51
N VAL A 59 10.18 6.41 6.62
CA VAL A 59 9.49 5.15 6.30
C VAL A 59 8.32 4.91 7.28
N CYS A 60 8.49 5.25 8.56
CA CYS A 60 7.48 5.15 9.60
C CYS A 60 6.26 6.02 9.30
N VAL A 61 6.51 7.29 8.95
CA VAL A 61 5.47 8.23 8.54
C VAL A 61 4.71 7.67 7.36
N ARG A 62 5.44 7.17 6.34
CA ARG A 62 4.83 6.67 5.11
C ARG A 62 3.99 5.43 5.34
N ILE A 63 4.52 4.40 6.00
CA ILE A 63 3.75 3.19 6.33
C ILE A 63 2.48 3.58 7.10
N SER A 64 2.59 4.45 8.09
CA SER A 64 1.43 4.92 8.87
C SER A 64 0.39 5.66 8.00
N LEU A 65 0.82 6.42 6.99
CA LEU A 65 -0.09 7.05 6.03
C LEU A 65 -0.81 6.02 5.16
N PHE A 66 -0.10 5.02 4.63
CA PHE A 66 -0.69 3.95 3.83
C PHE A 66 -1.69 3.10 4.64
N GLU A 67 -1.37 2.74 5.89
CA GLU A 67 -2.32 2.02 6.75
C GLU A 67 -3.61 2.82 6.96
N LYS A 68 -3.51 4.13 7.22
CA LYS A 68 -4.69 5.00 7.32
C LYS A 68 -5.48 5.06 6.01
N ALA A 69 -4.81 5.05 4.86
CA ALA A 69 -5.48 5.01 3.57
C ALA A 69 -6.25 3.70 3.36
N LYS A 70 -5.71 2.56 3.81
CA LYS A 70 -6.40 1.26 3.77
C LYS A 70 -7.71 1.31 4.56
N ASP A 71 -7.69 1.90 5.75
CA ASP A 71 -8.85 2.01 6.63
C ASP A 71 -9.99 2.81 5.99
N LYS A 72 -9.66 3.77 5.13
CA LYS A 72 -10.61 4.63 4.41
C LYS A 72 -11.17 4.02 3.12
N ILE A 73 -10.72 2.83 2.71
CA ILE A 73 -11.30 2.16 1.54
C ILE A 73 -12.77 1.89 1.82
N ASP A 74 -13.63 2.28 0.87
CA ASP A 74 -15.07 2.04 0.91
C ASP A 74 -15.38 0.56 1.24
N PRO A 75 -16.21 0.28 2.26
CA PRO A 75 -16.51 -1.09 2.68
C PRO A 75 -17.15 -1.95 1.58
N GLU A 76 -18.03 -1.38 0.76
CA GLU A 76 -18.67 -2.12 -0.33
C GLU A 76 -17.65 -2.49 -1.42
N LEU A 77 -16.74 -1.57 -1.75
CA LEU A 77 -15.64 -1.84 -2.65
C LEU A 77 -14.70 -2.90 -2.07
N ARG A 78 -14.38 -2.82 -0.78
CA ARG A 78 -13.55 -3.81 -0.09
C ARG A 78 -14.19 -5.20 -0.19
N ASP A 79 -15.48 -5.31 0.06
CA ASP A 79 -16.22 -6.57 -0.06
C ASP A 79 -16.27 -7.07 -1.51
N LEU A 80 -16.49 -6.17 -2.47
CA LEU A 80 -16.48 -6.50 -3.90
C LEU A 80 -15.13 -7.10 -4.33
N MET A 81 -14.03 -6.52 -3.87
CA MET A 81 -12.68 -7.00 -4.16
C MET A 81 -12.44 -8.41 -3.64
N PHE A 82 -12.77 -8.67 -2.36
CA PHE A 82 -12.45 -9.95 -1.71
C PHE A 82 -13.46 -11.07 -1.99
N GLN A 83 -14.73 -10.75 -2.20
CA GLN A 83 -15.78 -11.77 -2.35
C GLN A 83 -16.10 -12.09 -3.81
N ARG A 84 -16.09 -11.10 -4.71
CA ARG A 84 -16.66 -11.26 -6.07
C ARG A 84 -15.62 -11.19 -7.17
N ALA A 85 -14.58 -10.36 -7.00
CA ALA A 85 -13.61 -10.10 -8.05
C ALA A 85 -12.37 -11.01 -8.01
N GLY A 86 -12.26 -11.88 -6.99
CA GLY A 86 -11.17 -12.86 -6.89
C GLY A 86 -9.81 -12.24 -6.57
N TYR A 87 -9.79 -11.11 -5.84
CA TYR A 87 -8.53 -10.56 -5.33
C TYR A 87 -8.03 -11.37 -4.13
N LEU A 88 -6.73 -11.64 -4.13
CA LEU A 88 -5.97 -12.32 -3.09
C LEU A 88 -5.53 -11.39 -1.96
N GLY A 89 -5.56 -10.07 -2.17
CA GLY A 89 -5.00 -9.14 -1.20
C GLY A 89 -4.94 -7.68 -1.64
N LEU A 90 -4.43 -6.88 -0.71
CA LEU A 90 -4.13 -5.47 -0.86
C LEU A 90 -2.63 -5.25 -0.66
N SER A 91 -1.99 -4.58 -1.61
CA SER A 91 -0.57 -4.24 -1.59
C SER A 91 -0.38 -2.72 -1.61
N CYS A 92 0.79 -2.29 -1.18
CA CYS A 92 1.25 -0.90 -1.27
C CYS A 92 2.57 -0.80 -2.05
N PHE A 93 2.87 -1.80 -2.88
CA PHE A 93 4.06 -1.88 -3.71
C PHE A 93 3.68 -1.88 -5.18
N LEU A 94 4.27 -0.98 -5.97
CA LEU A 94 4.03 -0.91 -7.41
C LEU A 94 4.47 -2.20 -8.12
N GLY A 95 5.50 -2.88 -7.62
CA GLY A 95 5.95 -4.18 -8.14
C GLY A 95 4.95 -5.33 -7.95
N SER A 96 3.81 -5.10 -7.28
CA SER A 96 2.70 -6.07 -7.25
C SER A 96 1.79 -5.98 -8.48
N LEU A 97 1.94 -4.94 -9.31
CA LEU A 97 1.21 -4.83 -10.57
C LEU A 97 1.82 -5.80 -11.60
N PRO A 98 1.00 -6.63 -12.27
CA PRO A 98 1.49 -7.51 -13.31
C PRO A 98 1.93 -6.71 -14.53
N ASP A 99 2.92 -7.22 -15.27
CA ASP A 99 3.16 -6.77 -16.63
C ASP A 99 1.98 -7.15 -17.55
N ARG A 100 2.00 -6.64 -18.78
CA ARG A 100 0.95 -6.90 -19.76
C ARG A 100 0.73 -8.39 -20.03
N THR A 101 1.80 -9.17 -20.15
CA THR A 101 1.71 -10.60 -20.48
C THR A 101 1.06 -11.38 -19.34
N ILE A 102 1.50 -11.15 -18.11
CA ILE A 102 0.92 -11.78 -16.91
C ILE A 102 -0.53 -11.31 -16.73
N TYR A 103 -0.81 -10.04 -16.99
CA TYR A 103 -2.17 -9.50 -16.88
C TYR A 103 -3.12 -10.14 -17.91
N GLU A 104 -2.70 -10.30 -19.16
CA GLU A 104 -3.52 -10.96 -20.20
C GLU A 104 -3.77 -12.45 -19.87
N LEU A 105 -2.81 -13.12 -19.22
CA LEU A 105 -2.94 -14.54 -18.85
C LEU A 105 -3.75 -14.77 -17.57
N LEU A 106 -3.50 -13.97 -16.52
CA LEU A 106 -3.98 -14.23 -15.16
C LEU A 106 -4.83 -13.10 -14.58
N GLY A 107 -4.84 -11.93 -15.22
CA GLY A 107 -5.38 -10.69 -14.66
C GLY A 107 -4.55 -10.15 -13.50
N GLN A 108 -5.06 -9.11 -12.85
CA GLN A 108 -4.52 -8.64 -11.57
C GLN A 108 -5.30 -9.28 -10.43
N ARG A 109 -4.59 -9.96 -9.53
CA ARG A 109 -5.17 -10.61 -8.34
C ARG A 109 -4.89 -9.86 -7.05
N VAL A 110 -4.13 -8.76 -7.08
CA VAL A 110 -3.76 -7.99 -5.88
C VAL A 110 -4.02 -6.53 -6.18
N ALA A 111 -4.87 -5.87 -5.40
CA ALA A 111 -5.10 -4.45 -5.58
C ALA A 111 -3.96 -3.63 -4.98
N VAL A 112 -3.64 -2.49 -5.56
CA VAL A 112 -2.45 -1.72 -5.18
C VAL A 112 -2.84 -0.30 -4.82
N ILE A 113 -2.47 0.13 -3.60
CA ILE A 113 -2.60 1.53 -3.19
C ILE A 113 -1.32 2.28 -3.54
N VAL A 114 -1.48 3.48 -4.08
CA VAL A 114 -0.40 4.43 -4.33
C VAL A 114 -0.79 5.83 -3.85
N GLN A 115 0.20 6.60 -3.42
CA GLN A 115 0.03 7.99 -3.01
C GLN A 115 0.14 8.92 -4.21
N ILE A 116 -0.74 9.93 -4.30
CA ILE A 116 -0.64 11.01 -5.28
C ILE A 116 0.45 11.99 -4.85
N LEU A 117 1.37 12.30 -5.75
CA LEU A 117 2.40 13.33 -5.54
C LEU A 117 2.10 14.61 -6.30
N GLU A 118 1.69 14.46 -7.56
CA GLU A 118 1.55 15.57 -8.48
C GLU A 118 0.53 15.22 -9.57
N VAL A 119 -0.21 16.23 -10.02
CA VAL A 119 -1.22 16.11 -11.08
C VAL A 119 -0.86 17.08 -12.19
N SER A 120 -0.75 16.57 -13.40
CA SER A 120 -0.47 17.36 -14.60
C SER A 120 -1.55 17.10 -15.63
N VAL A 121 -2.14 18.17 -16.16
CA VAL A 121 -3.21 18.10 -17.16
C VAL A 121 -2.65 18.61 -18.48
N LEU A 122 -2.69 17.76 -19.51
CA LEU A 122 -2.40 18.12 -20.89
C LEU A 122 -3.71 18.05 -21.68
N GLU A 123 -3.81 18.78 -22.78
CA GLU A 123 -5.04 19.06 -23.57
C GLU A 123 -6.06 17.92 -23.70
N THR A 124 -5.62 16.65 -23.69
CA THR A 124 -6.48 15.46 -23.78
C THR A 124 -6.15 14.34 -22.79
N SER A 125 -5.27 14.58 -21.81
CA SER A 125 -4.84 13.53 -20.88
C SER A 125 -4.52 14.06 -19.49
N ILE A 126 -4.92 13.31 -18.46
CA ILE A 126 -4.53 13.56 -17.07
C ILE A 126 -3.36 12.63 -16.75
N THR A 127 -2.23 13.20 -16.34
CA THR A 127 -1.09 12.45 -15.82
C THR A 127 -0.99 12.67 -14.32
N VAL A 128 -0.89 11.59 -13.56
CA VAL A 128 -0.75 11.64 -12.10
C VAL A 128 0.54 10.95 -11.72
N ARG A 129 1.47 11.69 -11.15
CA ARG A 129 2.69 11.10 -10.58
C ARG A 129 2.34 10.51 -9.23
N VAL A 130 2.62 9.23 -9.07
CA VAL A 130 2.29 8.47 -7.88
C VAL A 130 3.52 7.80 -7.29
N ARG A 131 3.41 7.42 -6.02
CA ARG A 131 4.46 6.74 -5.27
C ARG A 131 3.91 5.63 -4.40
N ASP A 132 4.68 4.57 -4.22
CA ASP A 132 4.36 3.46 -3.34
C ASP A 132 4.99 3.60 -1.94
N VAL A 133 4.75 2.63 -1.05
CA VAL A 133 5.29 2.67 0.32
C VAL A 133 6.82 2.57 0.37
N SER A 134 7.46 2.06 -0.69
CA SER A 134 8.92 1.92 -0.81
C SER A 134 9.63 3.14 -1.40
N ASN A 135 8.90 4.20 -1.80
CA ASN A 135 9.35 5.32 -2.65
C ASN A 135 9.53 4.98 -4.14
N ALA A 136 9.08 3.82 -4.62
CA ALA A 136 9.02 3.62 -6.05
C ALA A 136 7.98 4.59 -6.64
N GLU A 137 8.33 5.28 -7.71
CA GLU A 137 7.46 6.23 -8.39
C GLU A 137 7.05 5.71 -9.75
N ALA A 138 5.87 6.10 -10.21
CA ALA A 138 5.35 5.82 -11.54
C ALA A 138 4.45 6.98 -12.00
N HIS A 139 4.21 7.07 -13.30
CA HIS A 139 3.24 7.98 -13.88
C HIS A 139 1.98 7.20 -14.25
N MET A 140 0.82 7.69 -13.81
CA MET A 140 -0.48 7.17 -14.21
C MET A 140 -1.06 8.07 -15.30
N ILE A 141 -1.45 7.49 -16.43
CA ILE A 141 -1.99 8.23 -17.58
C ILE A 141 -3.45 7.80 -17.78
N PHE A 142 -4.36 8.75 -17.65
CA PHE A 142 -5.79 8.54 -17.90
C PHE A 142 -6.10 8.82 -19.37
N CYS A 143 -6.47 7.78 -20.12
CA CYS A 143 -6.80 7.83 -21.54
C CYS A 143 -8.33 7.78 -21.75
N ILE A 144 -9.02 8.84 -21.32
CA ILE A 144 -10.49 8.85 -21.27
C ILE A 144 -11.04 9.77 -22.36
N LYS A 145 -11.94 9.23 -23.18
CA LYS A 145 -12.49 9.92 -24.36
C LYS A 145 -13.68 10.82 -24.04
N ASP A 146 -14.38 10.55 -22.94
CA ASP A 146 -15.58 11.29 -22.54
C ASP A 146 -15.19 12.53 -21.71
N PRO A 147 -15.45 13.77 -22.20
CA PRO A 147 -15.10 14.99 -21.48
C PRO A 147 -15.72 15.11 -20.09
N LEU A 148 -16.93 14.58 -19.87
CA LEU A 148 -17.58 14.63 -18.55
C LEU A 148 -16.84 13.75 -17.53
N GLN A 149 -16.37 12.58 -17.97
CA GLN A 149 -15.56 11.69 -17.14
C GLN A 149 -14.19 12.31 -16.83
N VAL A 150 -13.58 13.02 -17.78
CA VAL A 150 -12.33 13.75 -17.55
C VAL A 150 -12.51 14.78 -16.44
N LEU A 151 -13.58 15.58 -16.47
CA LEU A 151 -13.84 16.58 -15.43
C LEU A 151 -14.05 15.95 -14.04
N ASN A 152 -14.81 14.85 -13.97
CA ASN A 152 -15.02 14.13 -12.72
C ASN A 152 -13.72 13.59 -12.13
N ILE A 153 -12.84 13.04 -12.97
CA ILE A 153 -11.56 12.52 -12.53
C ILE A 153 -10.63 13.63 -12.09
N LEU A 154 -10.59 14.75 -12.82
CA LEU A 154 -9.82 15.92 -12.37
C LEU A 154 -10.24 16.31 -10.95
N LEU A 155 -11.54 16.46 -10.70
CA LEU A 155 -12.04 16.79 -9.37
C LEU A 155 -11.58 15.77 -8.33
N LEU A 156 -11.72 14.47 -8.62
CA LEU A 156 -11.33 13.38 -7.72
C LEU A 156 -9.82 13.36 -7.44
N VAL A 157 -8.98 13.54 -8.46
CA VAL A 157 -7.52 13.52 -8.30
C VAL A 157 -7.05 14.72 -7.47
N TYR A 158 -7.70 15.89 -7.61
CA TYR A 158 -7.34 17.08 -6.84
C TYR A 158 -7.72 16.99 -5.35
N VAL A 159 -8.74 16.21 -4.99
CA VAL A 159 -9.16 16.05 -3.58
C VAL A 159 -8.57 14.81 -2.93
N ALA A 160 -8.19 13.79 -3.71
CA ALA A 160 -7.67 12.55 -3.20
C ALA A 160 -6.20 12.66 -2.78
N GLN A 161 -5.82 11.84 -1.79
CA GLN A 161 -4.42 11.66 -1.39
C GLN A 161 -3.84 10.36 -1.92
N PHE A 162 -4.70 9.35 -2.14
CA PHE A 162 -4.30 8.03 -2.62
C PHE A 162 -5.22 7.54 -3.73
N ILE A 163 -4.69 6.63 -4.54
CA ILE A 163 -5.44 5.90 -5.56
C ILE A 163 -5.30 4.41 -5.27
N LEU A 164 -6.41 3.70 -5.30
CA LEU A 164 -6.50 2.24 -5.30
C LEU A 164 -6.62 1.76 -6.75
N LEU A 165 -5.64 0.98 -7.20
CA LEU A 165 -5.59 0.39 -8.53
C LEU A 165 -6.25 -0.99 -8.53
N LEU A 166 -7.20 -1.16 -9.45
CA LEU A 166 -8.02 -2.35 -9.65
C LEU A 166 -7.88 -2.77 -11.13
N ASN A 167 -7.42 -3.99 -11.40
CA ASN A 167 -7.35 -4.52 -12.77
C ASN A 167 -6.59 -3.59 -13.76
N VAL A 168 -5.39 -3.16 -13.38
CA VAL A 168 -4.49 -2.31 -14.16
C VAL A 168 -3.17 -3.03 -14.44
N PRO A 169 -2.78 -3.23 -15.72
CA PRO A 169 -1.46 -3.72 -16.08
C PRO A 169 -0.39 -2.61 -16.06
N LEU A 170 0.86 -3.01 -15.86
CA LEU A 170 2.02 -2.18 -16.21
C LEU A 170 2.24 -2.19 -17.72
N ARG A 171 2.59 -1.03 -18.29
CA ARG A 171 2.90 -0.94 -19.72
C ARG A 171 4.34 -1.37 -20.05
N CYS A 172 5.28 -1.15 -19.13
CA CYS A 172 6.70 -1.48 -19.33
C CYS A 172 7.36 -1.92 -18.02
N HIS A 173 8.01 -3.09 -18.05
CA HIS A 173 9.08 -3.44 -17.13
C HIS A 173 10.40 -3.29 -17.89
N SER A 174 11.16 -2.23 -17.62
CA SER A 174 12.56 -2.22 -18.07
C SER A 174 13.33 -3.26 -17.25
N LEU A 175 14.24 -3.99 -17.91
CA LEU A 175 15.27 -4.83 -17.25
C LEU A 175 16.07 -4.06 -16.18
N MET A 176 15.98 -2.73 -16.16
CA MET A 176 16.65 -1.82 -15.22
C MET A 176 15.73 -1.17 -14.17
N ASN A 177 14.66 -1.84 -13.73
CA ASN A 177 13.91 -1.48 -12.50
C ASN A 177 13.19 -0.11 -12.49
N LYS A 178 12.58 0.34 -13.60
CA LYS A 178 11.64 1.47 -13.53
C LYS A 178 10.32 1.14 -14.20
N VAL A 179 9.29 1.00 -13.37
CA VAL A 179 7.90 1.10 -13.78
C VAL A 179 7.67 2.57 -14.16
N ASN A 180 7.69 2.88 -15.46
CA ASN A 180 7.56 4.28 -15.86
C ASN A 180 6.09 4.70 -15.94
N ASP A 181 5.25 3.89 -16.60
CA ASP A 181 3.87 4.28 -16.90
C ASP A 181 2.84 3.19 -16.59
N ILE A 182 1.73 3.63 -16.01
CA ILE A 182 0.50 2.89 -15.70
C ILE A 182 -0.61 3.52 -16.53
N ILE A 183 -1.35 2.73 -17.32
CA ILE A 183 -2.41 3.27 -18.16
C ILE A 183 -3.77 2.93 -17.60
N ILE A 184 -4.58 3.96 -17.41
CA ILE A 184 -5.97 3.86 -17.00
C ILE A 184 -6.85 4.12 -18.23
N ILE A 185 -7.53 3.07 -18.67
CA ILE A 185 -8.40 3.07 -19.85
C ILE A 185 -9.85 3.28 -19.42
N HIS A 186 -10.23 2.72 -18.26
CA HIS A 186 -11.58 2.77 -17.72
C HIS A 186 -11.55 3.29 -16.29
N THR A 187 -12.56 4.06 -15.90
CA THR A 187 -12.66 4.67 -14.58
C THR A 187 -12.86 3.65 -13.46
N ASN A 188 -13.47 2.50 -13.75
CA ASN A 188 -13.63 1.39 -12.80
C ASN A 188 -12.31 0.68 -12.45
N GLN A 189 -11.21 1.01 -13.13
CA GLN A 189 -9.89 0.47 -12.81
C GLN A 189 -9.23 1.20 -11.63
N VAL A 190 -9.83 2.28 -11.14
CA VAL A 190 -9.29 3.04 -10.02
C VAL A 190 -10.38 3.44 -9.05
N SER A 191 -10.00 3.60 -7.79
CA SER A 191 -10.80 4.28 -6.79
C SER A 191 -9.94 5.31 -6.06
N PHE A 192 -10.54 6.43 -5.69
CA PHE A 192 -9.86 7.57 -5.08
C PHE A 192 -10.12 7.60 -3.58
N ILE A 193 -9.06 7.80 -2.78
CA ILE A 193 -9.12 7.79 -1.33
C ILE A 193 -8.69 9.17 -0.82
N THR A 194 -9.60 9.84 -0.11
CA THR A 194 -9.44 11.19 0.48
C THR A 194 -9.03 11.11 1.95
#